data_AF-A0A9P7K396-F1
#
_entry.id   AF-A0A9P7K396-F1
#
_cell.length_a   1.000
_cell.length_b   1.000
_cell.length_c   1.000
_cell.angle_alpha   90.00
_cell.angle_beta   90.00
_cell.angle_gamma   90.00
#
_symmetry.space_group_name_H-M   'P 1'
#
loop_
_entity.id
_entity.type
_entity.pdbx_description
1 polymer ?
#
loop_
_entity_poly.entity_id
_entity_poly.type
_entity_poly.pdbx_seq_one_letter_code
_entity_poly.pdbx_strand_id
1 'polypeptide(L)'
;AVCIFLNENEQTNFSHHLLSHKQVEVLQDIHQVLKIPHAAQELLSAEKTPTLSLSLPVYTMLINKWKDLKNTIPEIVPYIKIRISKLEEYIGESCKT
;
A
#
# COMPACT_ATOMS: atom_id res chain seq x y z
N ALA A 1 16.29 -13.86 -9.77
CA ALA A 1 16.19 -15.17 -9.08
C ALA A 1 15.24 -16.11 -9.80
N VAL A 2 13.92 -15.86 -9.82
CA VAL A 2 12.92 -16.77 -10.45
C VAL A 2 13.14 -16.95 -11.96
N CYS A 3 13.37 -15.86 -12.72
CA CYS A 3 13.64 -15.99 -14.16
C CYS A 3 14.94 -16.74 -14.49
N ILE A 4 15.95 -16.60 -13.61
CA ILE A 4 17.25 -17.28 -13.76
C ILE A 4 17.06 -18.78 -13.53
N PHE A 5 16.37 -19.14 -12.44
CA PHE A 5 16.03 -20.51 -12.11
C PHE A 5 15.22 -21.22 -13.21
N LEU A 6 14.23 -20.54 -13.81
CA LEU A 6 13.42 -21.14 -14.89
C LEU A 6 14.22 -21.34 -16.18
N ASN A 7 15.18 -20.45 -16.47
CA ASN A 7 16.06 -20.56 -17.62
C ASN A 7 17.10 -21.68 -17.44
N GLU A 8 17.58 -21.90 -16.22
CA GLU A 8 18.50 -22.99 -15.86
C GLU A 8 17.85 -24.38 -15.97
N ASN A 9 16.52 -24.48 -15.85
CA ASN A 9 15.79 -25.75 -15.90
C ASN A 9 15.15 -26.04 -17.26
N GLU A 10 15.45 -25.26 -18.31
CA GLU A 10 14.85 -25.37 -19.66
C GLU A 10 13.31 -25.39 -19.68
N GLN A 11 12.65 -24.88 -18.64
CA GLN A 11 11.19 -24.86 -18.53
C GLN A 11 10.59 -23.64 -19.24
N THR A 12 10.96 -23.47 -20.52
CA THR A 12 10.50 -22.37 -21.38
C THR A 12 8.98 -22.41 -21.62
N ASN A 13 8.31 -23.53 -21.32
CA ASN A 13 6.84 -23.63 -21.34
C ASN A 13 6.15 -22.70 -20.35
N PHE A 14 6.79 -22.20 -19.28
CA PHE A 14 6.17 -21.27 -18.34
C PHE A 14 6.42 -19.79 -18.67
N SER A 15 7.13 -19.49 -19.77
CA SER A 15 7.47 -18.11 -20.16
C SER A 15 6.24 -17.20 -20.30
N HIS A 16 5.11 -17.77 -20.74
CA HIS A 16 3.85 -17.04 -20.89
C HIS A 16 3.11 -16.77 -19.57
N HIS A 17 3.52 -17.42 -18.47
CA HIS A 17 3.03 -17.16 -17.12
C HIS A 17 3.90 -16.14 -16.37
N LEU A 18 5.05 -15.75 -16.93
CA LEU A 18 5.91 -14.76 -16.32
C LEU A 18 5.32 -13.37 -16.50
N LEU A 19 5.32 -12.60 -15.40
CA LEU A 19 5.03 -11.18 -15.48
C LEU A 19 6.10 -10.50 -16.33
N SER A 20 5.66 -9.61 -17.22
CA SER A 20 6.57 -8.70 -17.92
C SER A 20 7.27 -7.80 -16.93
N HIS A 21 8.40 -7.22 -17.34
CA HIS A 21 9.14 -6.29 -16.50
C HIS A 21 8.25 -5.16 -15.98
N LYS A 22 7.44 -4.54 -16.85
CA LYS A 22 6.50 -3.48 -16.46
C LYS A 22 5.43 -3.97 -15.50
N GLN A 23 4.93 -5.21 -15.63
CA GLN A 23 3.98 -5.78 -14.67
C GLN A 23 4.61 -5.97 -13.29
N VAL A 24 5.88 -6.36 -13.23
CA VAL A 24 6.63 -6.46 -11.96
C VAL A 24 6.83 -5.08 -11.34
N GLU A 25 7.20 -4.06 -12.13
CA GLU A 25 7.33 -2.67 -11.65
C GLU A 25 6.01 -2.16 -11.08
N VAL A 26 4.90 -2.32 -11.80
CA VAL A 26 3.57 -1.92 -11.31
C VAL A 26 3.20 -2.66 -10.01
N LEU A 27 3.53 -3.95 -9.91
CA LEU A 27 3.29 -4.71 -8.69
C LEU A 27 4.14 -4.20 -7.51
N GLN A 28 5.39 -3.81 -7.76
CA GLN A 28 6.25 -3.20 -6.76
C GLN A 28 5.70 -1.85 -6.30
N ASP A 29 5.18 -1.02 -7.22
CA ASP A 29 4.53 0.25 -6.90
C ASP A 29 3.28 0.06 -6.04
N ILE A 30 2.42 -0.90 -6.41
CA ILE A 30 1.25 -1.29 -5.62
C ILE A 30 1.68 -1.77 -4.23
N HIS A 31 2.71 -2.62 -4.15
CA HIS A 31 3.21 -3.13 -2.89
C HIS A 31 3.74 -2.00 -1.97
N GLN A 32 4.46 -1.02 -2.53
CA GLN A 32 4.92 0.16 -1.78
C GLN A 32 3.74 0.96 -1.19
N VAL A 33 2.68 1.17 -1.97
CA VAL A 33 1.46 1.85 -1.50
C VAL A 33 0.76 1.07 -0.39
N LEU A 34 0.69 -0.26 -0.51
CA LEU A 34 0.00 -1.15 0.44
C LEU A 34 0.80 -1.40 1.73
N LYS A 35 2.12 -1.24 1.70
CA LYS A 35 2.95 -1.39 2.89
C LYS A 35 2.64 -0.35 3.98
N ILE A 36 2.26 0.87 3.57
CA ILE A 36 1.89 1.96 4.48
C ILE A 36 0.64 1.63 5.33
N PRO A 37 -0.52 1.29 4.75
CA PRO A 37 -1.70 0.89 5.51
C PRO A 37 -1.51 -0.44 6.24
N HIS A 38 -0.69 -1.35 5.72
CA HIS A 38 -0.36 -2.57 6.44
C HIS A 38 0.31 -2.29 7.79
N ALA A 39 1.32 -1.43 7.83
CA ALA A 39 1.98 -1.06 9.08
C ALA A 39 1.02 -0.38 10.09
N ALA A 40 0.12 0.48 9.59
CA ALA A 40 -0.92 1.08 10.43
C ALA A 40 -1.91 0.04 10.96
N GLN A 41 -2.32 -0.92 10.12
CA GLN A 41 -3.18 -2.02 10.52
C GLN A 41 -2.51 -2.89 11.59
N GLU A 42 -1.26 -3.29 11.41
CA GLU A 42 -0.51 -4.08 12.39
C GLU A 42 -0.43 -3.37 13.74
N LEU A 43 -0.10 -2.08 13.73
CA LEU A 43 -0.04 -1.26 14.94
C LEU A 43 -1.37 -1.19 15.67
N LEU A 44 -2.47 -0.98 14.95
CA LEU A 44 -3.81 -0.86 15.55
C LEU A 44 -4.41 -2.21 15.94
N SER A 45 -4.01 -3.30 15.28
CA SER A 45 -4.47 -4.65 15.58
C SER A 45 -3.76 -5.27 16.78
N ALA A 46 -2.58 -4.76 17.15
CA ALA A 46 -1.87 -5.17 18.35
C ALA A 46 -2.64 -4.80 19.63
N GLU A 47 -3.45 -3.75 19.59
CA GLU A 47 -4.30 -3.34 20.69
C GLU A 47 -5.64 -4.10 20.65
N LYS A 48 -6.02 -4.74 21.76
CA LYS A 48 -7.27 -5.51 21.88
C LYS A 48 -8.52 -4.62 21.66
N THR A 49 -8.39 -3.33 21.91
CA THR A 49 -9.38 -2.29 21.55
C THR A 49 -8.60 -1.03 21.16
N PRO A 50 -8.31 -0.78 19.87
CA PRO A 50 -7.65 0.47 19.48
C PRO A 50 -8.56 1.63 19.89
N THR A 51 -8.13 2.42 20.85
CA THR A 51 -8.87 3.60 21.30
C THR A 51 -8.82 4.68 20.22
N LEU A 52 -9.87 5.51 20.12
CA LEU A 52 -9.88 6.64 19.19
C LEU A 52 -8.64 7.54 19.34
N SER A 53 -8.14 7.68 20.56
CA SER A 53 -6.91 8.43 20.87
C SER A 53 -5.65 7.87 20.19
N LEU A 54 -5.63 6.59 19.84
CA LEU A 54 -4.53 5.94 19.11
C LEU A 54 -4.79 5.88 17.61
N SER A 55 -6.02 5.62 17.18
CA SER A 55 -6.36 5.49 15.76
C SER A 55 -6.24 6.81 14.99
N LEU A 56 -6.66 7.93 15.58
CA LEU A 56 -6.61 9.25 14.94
C LEU A 56 -5.17 9.72 14.60
N PRO A 57 -4.18 9.64 15.51
CA PRO A 57 -2.78 9.92 15.17
C PRO A 57 -2.23 9.01 14.07
N VAL A 58 -2.55 7.71 14.12
CA VAL A 58 -2.08 6.73 13.13
C VAL A 58 -2.63 7.05 11.74
N TYR A 59 -3.92 7.41 11.64
CA TYR A 59 -4.53 7.82 10.38
C TYR A 59 -3.93 9.12 9.82
N THR A 60 -3.60 10.07 10.70
CA THR A 60 -2.92 11.31 10.29
C THR A 60 -1.51 11.03 9.76
N MET A 61 -0.74 10.16 10.43
CA MET A 61 0.57 9.73 9.93
C MET A 61 0.47 9.03 8.58
N LEU A 62 -0.54 8.19 8.40
CA LEU A 62 -0.78 7.45 7.17
C LEU A 62 -1.14 8.37 5.99
N ILE A 63 -1.97 9.39 6.23
CA ILE A 63 -2.25 10.45 5.24
C ILE A 63 -0.95 11.16 4.83
N ASN A 64 -0.08 11.51 5.78
CA ASN A 64 1.19 12.17 5.48
C ASN A 64 2.13 11.29 4.65
N LYS A 65 2.27 10.01 5.02
CA LYS A 65 3.09 9.05 4.26
C LYS A 65 2.61 8.87 2.83
N TRP A 66 1.30 8.86 2.62
CA TRP A 66 0.75 8.81 1.26
C TRP A 66 0.92 10.12 0.49
N LYS A 67 0.86 11.29 1.16
CA LYS A 67 1.18 12.58 0.53
C LYS A 67 2.61 12.60 0.01
N ASP A 68 3.57 12.07 0.78
CA ASP A 68 4.97 11.95 0.35
C ASP A 68 5.13 11.01 -0.85
N LEU A 69 4.42 9.88 -0.84
CA LEU A 69 4.50 8.86 -1.90
C LEU A 69 3.98 9.35 -3.26
N LYS A 70 3.11 10.36 -3.28
CA LYS A 70 2.64 10.99 -4.54
C LYS A 70 3.79 11.56 -5.37
N ASN A 71 4.89 11.97 -4.74
CA ASN A 71 6.06 12.51 -5.44
C ASN A 71 6.95 11.40 -6.03
N THR A 72 6.86 10.18 -5.50
CA THR A 72 7.67 9.04 -5.92
C THR A 72 7.01 8.25 -7.04
N ILE A 73 5.67 8.08 -7.00
CA ILE A 73 4.94 7.25 -7.96
C ILE A 73 3.75 8.03 -8.53
N PRO A 74 3.95 8.82 -9.60
CA PRO A 74 2.90 9.66 -10.20
C PRO A 74 1.69 8.85 -10.71
N GLU A 75 1.92 7.64 -11.22
CA GLU A 75 0.89 6.75 -11.77
C GLU A 75 -0.16 6.36 -10.70
N ILE A 76 0.21 6.38 -9.42
CA ILE A 76 -0.63 5.91 -8.32
C ILE A 76 -1.38 7.03 -7.57
N VAL A 77 -1.06 8.30 -7.91
CA VAL A 77 -1.67 9.51 -7.36
C VAL A 77 -3.21 9.49 -7.32
N PRO A 78 -3.94 9.11 -8.38
CA PRO A 78 -5.41 9.09 -8.32
C PRO A 78 -5.93 8.15 -7.23
N TYR A 79 -5.30 6.99 -7.06
CA TYR A 79 -5.68 6.01 -6.03
C TYR A 79 -5.36 6.51 -4.62
N ILE A 80 -4.19 7.15 -4.43
CA ILE A 80 -3.83 7.76 -3.15
C ILE A 80 -4.82 8.84 -2.74
N LYS A 81 -5.25 9.71 -3.69
CA LYS A 81 -6.22 10.77 -3.40
C LYS A 81 -7.54 10.21 -2.87
N ILE A 82 -8.07 9.16 -3.49
CA ILE A 82 -9.30 8.49 -3.06
C ILE A 82 -9.14 7.95 -1.63
N ARG A 83 -8.00 7.30 -1.34
CA ARG A 83 -7.71 6.74 -0.02
C ARG A 83 -7.61 7.82 1.07
N ILE A 84 -6.91 8.92 0.79
CA ILE A 84 -6.81 10.06 1.71
C ILE A 84 -8.19 10.64 2.00
N SER A 85 -8.98 10.90 0.96
CA SER A 85 -10.33 11.46 1.13
C SER A 85 -11.21 10.59 2.01
N LYS A 86 -11.13 9.26 1.90
CA LYS A 86 -11.92 8.34 2.73
C LYS A 86 -11.50 8.38 4.21
N LEU A 87 -10.21 8.52 4.48
CA LEU A 87 -9.70 8.64 5.85
C LEU A 87 -10.01 10.00 6.47
N GLU A 88 -9.94 11.08 5.70
CA GLU A 88 -10.35 12.42 6.14
C GLU A 88 -11.85 12.46 6.49
N GLU A 89 -12.71 11.82 5.69
CA GLU A 89 -14.13 11.62 6.01
C GLU A 89 -14.31 10.90 7.35
N TYR A 90 -13.61 9.78 7.56
CA TYR A 90 -13.69 9.01 8.81
C TYR A 90 -13.23 9.82 10.04
N ILE A 91 -12.11 10.55 9.93
CA ILE A 91 -11.62 11.44 10.98
C ILE A 91 -12.64 12.52 11.29
N GLY A 92 -13.24 13.11 10.25
CA GLY A 92 -14.27 14.13 10.37
C GLY A 92 -15.50 13.66 11.15
N GLU A 93 -15.99 12.44 10.88
CA GLU A 93 -17.10 11.86 11.66
C GLU A 93 -16.68 11.51 13.10
N SER A 94 -15.46 11.02 13.30
CA SER A 94 -14.94 10.64 14.62
C SER A 94 -14.83 11.81 15.60
N CYS A 95 -14.66 13.05 15.10
CA CYS A 95 -14.58 14.26 15.92
C CYS A 95 -15.92 14.96 16.20
N LYS A 96 -17.04 14.48 15.61
CA LYS A 96 -18.39 15.05 15.82
C LYS A 96 -19.15 14.45 17.01
N THR A 97 -18.59 13.42 17.64
CA THR A 97 -19.20 12.64 18.73
C THR A 97 -18.63 13.05 20.07
#